data_AF-A0A1G6SSK4-F1
#
_entry.id   AF-A0A1G6SSK4-F1
#
_cell.length_a   1.000
_cell.length_b   1.000
_cell.length_c   1.000
_cell.angle_alpha   90.00
_cell.angle_beta   90.00
_cell.angle_gamma   90.00
#
_symmetry.space_group_name_H-M   'P 1'
#
loop_
_entity.id
_entity.type
_entity.pdbx_description
1 polymer ?
#
loop_
_entity_poly.entity_id
_entity_poly.type
_entity_poly.pdbx_seq_one_letter_code
_entity_poly.pdbx_strand_id
1 'polypeptide(L)'
;MVERSTILIGWGMLILGFLAPPLAVAQTTSAPPACTRSCGAASSAIRSNPAPVQACLMRCTAGHAFQRSAGRGATTGRGTTTGRGTLAEPNYVALQGPTGQRLAALPQGTYTPQVRGLASVPAPPHHGGGARSGAIYLAPAPSGSFGLTYGQPDRLAAHGQAERRCQGQGGACRLALEFTDRCGAVAQARRSNGLVRTADPSTYTITYAAGGAGPSQEAAESQALAACGSRDRSASCEIVASGCG
;
A
#
# COMPACT_ATOMS: atom_id res chain seq x y z
N MET A 1 -40.02 -45.95 -11.31
CA MET A 1 -39.05 -46.87 -11.92
C MET A 1 -38.16 -46.03 -12.82
N VAL A 2 -36.95 -45.69 -12.36
CA VAL A 2 -36.01 -44.84 -13.10
C VAL A 2 -34.72 -45.63 -13.25
N GLU A 3 -34.41 -45.92 -14.51
CA GLU A 3 -33.31 -46.73 -15.00
C GLU A 3 -31.98 -45.98 -14.79
N ARG A 4 -31.05 -46.59 -14.04
CA ARG A 4 -29.69 -46.06 -13.86
C ARG A 4 -28.76 -46.72 -14.87
N SER A 5 -28.41 -45.98 -15.92
CA SER A 5 -27.38 -46.36 -16.89
C SER A 5 -25.99 -46.23 -16.27
N THR A 6 -25.33 -47.37 -16.11
CA THR A 6 -23.94 -47.53 -15.70
C THR A 6 -23.03 -47.25 -16.89
N ILE A 7 -22.33 -46.12 -16.87
CA ILE A 7 -21.30 -45.77 -17.85
C ILE A 7 -19.95 -46.27 -17.33
N LEU A 8 -19.47 -47.36 -17.92
CA LEU A 8 -18.09 -47.87 -17.84
C LEU A 8 -17.21 -47.04 -18.77
N ILE A 9 -16.38 -46.14 -18.23
CA ILE A 9 -15.31 -45.48 -18.99
C ILE A 9 -13.98 -46.15 -18.65
N GLY A 10 -13.37 -46.71 -19.68
CA GLY A 10 -12.17 -47.52 -19.64
C GLY A 10 -10.93 -46.76 -19.20
N TRP A 11 -10.11 -47.46 -18.43
CA TRP A 11 -8.77 -47.07 -18.01
C TRP A 11 -7.80 -47.25 -19.19
N GLY A 12 -7.63 -46.18 -19.97
CA GLY A 12 -6.55 -46.11 -20.95
C GLY A 12 -5.21 -45.90 -20.24
N MET A 13 -4.35 -46.91 -20.28
CA MET A 13 -2.94 -46.85 -19.85
C MET A 13 -2.23 -45.65 -20.52
N LEU A 14 -1.92 -44.64 -19.71
CA LEU A 14 -1.10 -43.51 -20.12
C LEU A 14 0.30 -43.72 -19.54
N ILE A 15 1.25 -43.98 -20.44
CA ILE A 15 2.66 -44.27 -20.17
C ILE A 15 3.30 -43.04 -19.50
N LEU A 16 3.62 -43.18 -18.21
CA LEU A 16 4.39 -42.20 -17.43
C LEU A 16 5.86 -42.20 -17.90
N GLY A 17 6.22 -41.22 -18.72
CA GLY A 17 7.61 -40.80 -18.86
C GLY A 17 8.05 -40.01 -17.64
N PHE A 18 8.79 -40.64 -16.73
CA PHE A 18 9.43 -39.98 -15.58
C PHE A 18 10.56 -39.06 -16.07
N LEU A 19 10.23 -37.80 -16.37
CA LEU A 19 11.18 -36.69 -16.38
C LEU A 19 11.49 -36.35 -14.91
N ALA A 20 12.68 -36.73 -14.44
CA ALA A 20 13.14 -36.37 -13.10
C ALA A 20 13.21 -34.84 -12.99
N PRO A 21 12.49 -34.21 -12.04
CA PRO A 21 12.58 -32.77 -11.85
C PRO A 21 14.00 -32.40 -11.39
N PRO A 22 14.58 -31.30 -11.92
CA PRO A 22 15.88 -30.83 -11.46
C PRO A 22 15.79 -30.55 -9.96
N LEU A 23 16.70 -31.17 -9.18
CA LEU A 23 16.83 -30.93 -7.75
C LEU A 23 17.09 -29.43 -7.55
N ALA A 24 16.06 -28.72 -7.09
CA ALA A 24 16.18 -27.33 -6.69
C ALA A 24 17.14 -27.27 -5.50
N VAL A 25 18.38 -26.82 -5.76
CA VAL A 25 19.35 -26.54 -4.71
C VAL A 25 18.72 -25.49 -3.81
N ALA A 26 18.34 -25.89 -2.60
CA ALA A 26 17.77 -24.98 -1.62
C ALA A 26 18.82 -23.93 -1.29
N GLN A 27 18.70 -22.74 -1.89
CA GLN A 27 19.61 -21.64 -1.61
C GLN A 27 19.44 -21.23 -0.15
N THR A 28 20.40 -21.58 0.68
CA THR A 28 20.51 -21.07 2.03
C THR A 28 20.84 -19.59 1.96
N THR A 29 19.83 -18.77 2.16
CA THR A 29 19.98 -17.31 2.27
C THR A 29 20.65 -16.97 3.59
N SER A 30 21.85 -16.41 3.51
CA SER A 30 22.59 -15.87 4.66
C SER A 30 22.42 -14.35 4.75
N ALA A 31 22.28 -13.83 5.96
CA ALA A 31 22.15 -12.41 6.22
C ALA A 31 23.52 -11.73 6.42
N PRO A 32 23.72 -10.48 5.95
CA PRO A 32 24.93 -9.71 6.21
C PRO A 32 25.18 -9.50 7.71
N PRO A 33 26.45 -9.38 8.16
CA PRO A 33 26.79 -9.19 9.58
C PRO A 33 26.18 -7.95 10.25
N ALA A 34 25.87 -6.90 9.47
CA ALA A 34 25.17 -5.73 9.97
C ALA A 34 23.74 -6.07 10.41
N CYS A 35 23.05 -6.89 9.61
CA CYS A 35 21.68 -7.34 9.90
C CYS A 35 21.61 -8.34 11.04
N THR A 36 22.61 -9.21 11.18
CA THR A 36 22.64 -10.15 12.31
C THR A 36 22.78 -9.42 13.64
N ARG A 37 23.65 -8.40 13.72
CA ARG A 37 23.81 -7.56 14.91
C ARG A 37 22.56 -6.72 15.22
N SER A 38 21.94 -6.09 14.21
CA SER A 38 20.76 -5.24 14.44
C SER A 38 19.52 -6.04 14.87
N CYS A 39 19.39 -7.27 14.39
CA CYS A 39 18.27 -8.15 14.73
C CYS A 39 18.53 -9.05 15.95
N GLY A 40 19.70 -8.97 16.58
CA GLY A 40 20.08 -9.85 17.69
C GLY A 40 20.10 -11.35 17.31
N ALA A 41 20.47 -11.65 16.06
CA ALA A 41 20.43 -13.01 15.54
C ALA A 41 21.61 -13.85 16.05
N ALA A 42 21.33 -15.07 16.52
CA ALA A 42 22.33 -16.02 16.98
C ALA A 42 23.11 -16.67 15.82
N SER A 43 22.55 -16.64 14.60
CA SER A 43 23.15 -17.23 13.39
C SER A 43 22.89 -16.34 12.18
N SER A 44 23.80 -16.38 11.20
CA SER A 44 23.61 -15.70 9.90
C SER A 44 22.65 -16.44 8.96
N ALA A 45 22.37 -17.72 9.20
CA ALA A 45 21.38 -18.46 8.44
C ALA A 45 19.97 -18.03 8.86
N ILE A 46 19.17 -17.47 7.95
CA ILE A 46 17.87 -16.87 8.32
C ILE A 46 16.95 -17.92 8.95
N ARG A 47 16.92 -19.14 8.40
CA ARG A 47 16.00 -20.21 8.84
C ARG A 47 16.33 -20.81 10.22
N SER A 48 17.54 -20.61 10.76
CA SER A 48 17.92 -21.16 12.07
C SER A 48 17.56 -20.24 13.25
N ASN A 49 17.02 -19.04 12.98
CA ASN A 49 16.64 -18.09 14.03
C ASN A 49 15.14 -18.19 14.38
N PRO A 50 14.67 -17.69 15.54
CA PRO A 50 13.24 -17.61 15.87
C PRO A 50 12.46 -16.75 14.86
N ALA A 51 11.19 -17.09 14.60
CA ALA A 51 10.32 -16.40 13.62
C ALA A 51 10.38 -14.85 13.64
N PRO A 52 10.33 -14.14 14.79
CA PRO A 52 10.43 -12.68 14.79
C PRO A 52 11.80 -12.17 14.30
N VAL A 53 12.88 -12.88 14.63
CA VAL A 53 14.25 -12.56 14.19
C VAL A 53 14.40 -12.85 12.69
N GLN A 54 13.79 -13.92 12.18
CA GLN A 54 13.79 -14.21 10.74
C GLN A 54 13.17 -13.06 9.93
N ALA A 55 12.02 -12.54 10.39
CA ALA A 55 11.34 -11.43 9.74
C ALA A 55 12.18 -10.15 9.75
N CYS A 56 12.88 -9.88 10.87
CA CYS A 56 13.83 -8.76 10.96
C CYS A 56 14.97 -8.92 9.94
N LEU A 57 15.61 -10.10 9.90
CA LEU A 57 16.72 -10.38 8.98
C LEU A 57 16.30 -10.21 7.51
N MET A 58 15.14 -10.74 7.13
CA MET A 58 14.61 -10.62 5.75
C MET A 58 14.35 -9.16 5.35
N ARG A 59 13.81 -8.34 6.25
CA ARG A 59 13.59 -6.91 5.98
C ARG A 59 14.91 -6.14 5.86
N CYS A 60 15.87 -6.44 6.73
CA CYS A 60 17.18 -5.80 6.71
C CYS A 60 17.98 -6.16 5.45
N THR A 61 18.00 -7.44 5.04
CA THR A 61 18.71 -7.88 3.83
C THR A 61 18.13 -7.26 2.56
N ALA A 62 16.80 -7.18 2.45
CA ALA A 62 16.12 -6.53 1.34
C ALA A 62 16.46 -5.03 1.27
N GLY A 63 16.47 -4.33 2.41
CA GLY A 63 16.87 -2.92 2.49
C GLY A 63 18.32 -2.69 2.05
N HIS A 64 19.25 -3.54 2.49
CA HIS A 64 20.65 -3.48 2.07
C HIS A 64 20.85 -3.78 0.57
N ALA A 65 20.05 -4.66 -0.02
CA ALA A 65 20.08 -4.89 -1.46
C ALA A 65 19.61 -3.66 -2.23
N PHE A 66 18.52 -3.03 -1.78
CA PHE A 66 17.97 -1.81 -2.39
C PHE A 66 18.93 -0.62 -2.30
N GLN A 67 19.59 -0.40 -1.17
CA GLN A 67 20.58 0.68 -1.03
C GLN A 67 21.77 0.48 -1.97
N ARG A 68 22.22 -0.77 -2.16
CA ARG A 68 23.34 -1.08 -3.08
C ARG A 68 22.97 -0.84 -4.55
N SER A 69 21.73 -1.09 -4.95
CA SER A 69 21.27 -0.78 -6.31
C SER A 69 21.02 0.71 -6.52
N ALA A 70 20.45 1.40 -5.53
CA ALA A 70 20.21 2.85 -5.59
C ALA A 70 21.51 3.68 -5.67
N GLY A 71 22.56 3.26 -4.95
CA GLY A 71 23.85 3.97 -4.93
C GLY A 71 24.68 3.89 -6.21
N ARG A 72 24.38 2.94 -7.13
CA ARG A 72 25.12 2.80 -8.40
C ARG A 72 24.57 3.67 -9.54
N GLY A 73 23.37 4.23 -9.39
CA GLY A 73 22.74 5.06 -10.43
C GLY A 73 23.16 6.53 -10.44
N ALA A 74 23.88 7.01 -9.43
CA ALA A 74 24.05 8.45 -9.19
C ALA A 74 25.44 9.05 -9.49
N THR A 75 26.45 8.26 -9.86
CA THR A 75 27.85 8.75 -9.95
C THR A 75 28.47 8.84 -11.34
N THR A 76 27.79 8.42 -12.41
CA THR A 76 28.26 8.64 -13.79
C THR A 76 27.67 9.91 -14.37
N GLY A 77 28.13 11.05 -13.85
CA GLY A 77 27.72 12.38 -14.31
C GLY A 77 28.66 13.50 -13.86
N ARG A 78 29.96 13.22 -13.64
CA ARG A 78 30.95 14.27 -13.44
C ARG A 78 31.43 14.77 -14.81
N GLY A 79 30.56 15.56 -15.46
CA GLY A 79 30.95 16.41 -16.57
C GLY A 79 31.74 17.60 -16.02
N THR A 80 33.04 17.60 -16.24
CA THR A 80 33.87 18.81 -16.15
C THR A 80 33.52 19.72 -17.32
N THR A 81 32.63 20.69 -17.11
CA THR A 81 32.39 21.74 -18.09
C THR A 81 32.51 23.10 -17.41
N THR A 82 33.70 23.67 -17.55
CA THR A 82 33.97 25.09 -17.33
C THR A 82 33.19 25.87 -18.40
N GLY A 83 31.96 26.27 -18.10
CA GLY A 83 31.07 26.93 -19.05
C GLY A 83 30.04 27.79 -18.35
N ARG A 84 30.26 29.11 -18.38
CA ARG A 84 29.38 30.15 -17.87
C ARG A 84 28.19 30.32 -18.83
N GLY A 85 26.98 29.95 -18.38
CA GLY A 85 25.74 30.49 -18.95
C GLY A 85 24.65 29.48 -19.30
N THR A 86 23.44 29.83 -18.88
CA THR A 86 22.11 29.24 -19.14
C THR A 86 21.61 28.20 -18.12
N LEU A 87 20.36 28.42 -17.72
CA LEU A 87 19.65 27.83 -16.58
C LEU A 87 19.47 26.33 -16.77
N ALA A 88 20.00 25.56 -15.82
CA ALA A 88 20.00 24.10 -15.85
C ALA A 88 18.59 23.53 -15.62
N GLU A 89 18.12 22.83 -16.65
CA GLU A 89 16.97 21.96 -16.65
C GLU A 89 17.22 20.75 -15.72
N PRO A 90 16.26 20.34 -14.86
CA PRO A 90 16.41 19.15 -14.05
C PRO A 90 16.41 17.91 -14.96
N ASN A 91 17.57 17.28 -15.10
CA ASN A 91 17.73 16.00 -15.78
C ASN A 91 16.92 14.91 -15.07
N TYR A 92 15.70 14.64 -15.56
CA TYR A 92 14.97 13.42 -15.24
C TYR A 92 15.68 12.25 -15.91
N VAL A 93 16.50 11.52 -15.15
CA VAL A 93 17.01 10.22 -15.56
C VAL A 93 15.82 9.30 -15.78
N ALA A 94 15.55 8.97 -17.04
CA ALA A 94 14.49 8.07 -17.43
C ALA A 94 14.63 6.74 -16.68
N LEU A 95 13.63 6.38 -15.87
CA LEU A 95 13.49 5.03 -15.34
C LEU A 95 13.33 4.07 -16.54
N GLN A 96 14.40 3.35 -16.87
CA GLN A 96 14.30 2.19 -17.76
C GLN A 96 13.55 1.08 -17.02
N GLY A 97 12.35 0.77 -17.49
CA GLY A 97 11.60 -0.39 -17.03
C GLY A 97 12.33 -1.71 -17.34
N PRO A 98 12.03 -2.79 -16.60
CA PRO A 98 12.72 -4.09 -16.70
C PRO A 98 12.56 -4.80 -18.05
N THR A 99 11.68 -4.33 -18.94
CA THR A 99 11.42 -4.91 -20.26
C THR A 99 12.28 -4.31 -21.38
N GLY A 100 13.15 -3.34 -21.10
CA GLY A 100 14.06 -2.77 -22.10
C GLY A 100 13.39 -2.02 -23.25
N GLN A 101 12.05 -1.91 -23.26
CA GLN A 101 11.33 -1.13 -24.25
C GLN A 101 11.54 0.36 -23.97
N ARG A 102 12.35 1.00 -24.82
CA ARG A 102 12.38 2.45 -24.94
C ARG A 102 10.98 2.90 -25.36
N LEU A 103 10.27 3.60 -24.48
CA LEU A 103 9.14 4.44 -24.89
C LEU A 103 9.66 5.39 -25.96
N ALA A 104 9.14 5.27 -27.18
CA ALA A 104 9.48 6.14 -28.28
C ALA A 104 9.30 7.60 -27.83
N ALA A 105 10.35 8.40 -28.02
CA ALA A 105 10.31 9.82 -27.74
C ALA A 105 9.15 10.42 -28.54
N LEU A 106 8.12 10.87 -27.84
CA LEU A 106 7.08 11.71 -28.43
C LEU A 106 7.79 12.95 -29.03
N PRO A 107 7.38 13.42 -30.21
CA PRO A 107 8.00 14.57 -30.84
C PRO A 107 7.94 15.75 -29.88
N GLN A 108 9.12 16.32 -29.59
CA GLN A 108 9.30 17.50 -28.78
C GLN A 108 8.72 18.72 -29.53
N GLY A 109 7.40 18.82 -29.55
CA GLY A 109 6.74 20.08 -29.86
C GLY A 109 7.11 21.08 -28.79
N THR A 110 7.52 22.28 -29.21
CA THR A 110 7.83 23.42 -28.35
C THR A 110 6.60 23.81 -27.53
N TYR A 111 6.36 23.10 -26.42
CA TYR A 111 5.35 23.46 -25.45
C TYR A 111 5.88 24.66 -24.70
N THR A 112 5.59 25.85 -25.20
CA THR A 112 5.64 27.05 -24.37
C THR A 112 4.42 26.96 -23.46
N PRO A 113 4.59 26.74 -22.14
CA PRO A 113 3.47 26.94 -21.24
C PRO A 113 3.11 28.41 -21.35
N GLN A 114 2.03 28.72 -22.08
CA GLN A 114 1.37 30.01 -21.93
C GLN A 114 0.73 30.01 -20.54
N VAL A 115 1.54 30.22 -19.51
CA VAL A 115 1.12 30.71 -18.20
C VAL A 115 0.62 32.13 -18.43
N ARG A 116 -0.59 32.21 -18.98
CA ARG A 116 -1.35 33.44 -19.15
C ARG A 116 -1.69 33.94 -17.76
N GLY A 117 -0.82 34.80 -17.23
CA GLY A 117 -1.09 35.73 -16.13
C GLY A 117 -2.04 35.21 -15.06
N LEU A 118 -1.76 34.06 -14.45
CA LEU A 118 -2.33 33.75 -13.16
C LEU A 118 -1.62 34.69 -12.18
N ALA A 119 -2.24 35.84 -11.94
CA ALA A 119 -1.97 36.67 -10.78
C ALA A 119 -1.71 35.72 -9.61
N SER A 120 -0.58 35.91 -8.92
CA SER A 120 -0.23 35.20 -7.69
C SER A 120 -1.46 35.18 -6.79
N VAL A 121 -2.22 34.07 -6.83
CA VAL A 121 -3.34 33.86 -5.92
C VAL A 121 -2.66 33.82 -4.57
N PRO A 122 -2.93 34.78 -3.68
CA PRO A 122 -2.33 34.78 -2.36
C PRO A 122 -2.55 33.38 -1.78
N ALA A 123 -1.46 32.71 -1.44
CA ALA A 123 -1.53 31.41 -0.80
C ALA A 123 -2.56 31.54 0.33
N PRO A 124 -3.59 30.68 0.38
CA PRO A 124 -4.63 30.79 1.39
C PRO A 124 -3.94 30.88 2.74
N PRO A 125 -4.33 31.84 3.60
CA PRO A 125 -3.63 32.10 4.85
C PRO A 125 -3.50 30.78 5.60
N HIS A 126 -2.26 30.33 5.81
CA HIS A 126 -1.97 29.23 6.70
C HIS A 126 -2.45 29.68 8.09
N HIS A 127 -3.63 29.21 8.51
CA HIS A 127 -4.12 29.45 9.86
C HIS A 127 -3.14 28.81 10.84
N GLY A 128 -2.22 29.63 11.35
CA GLY A 128 -1.09 29.28 12.21
C GLY A 128 -1.48 28.87 13.64
N GLY A 129 -2.62 28.20 13.81
CA GLY A 129 -3.02 27.56 15.05
C GLY A 129 -2.82 26.06 14.96
N GLY A 130 -1.57 25.59 15.09
CA GLY A 130 -1.18 24.18 15.29
C GLY A 130 -2.17 23.12 14.77
N ALA A 131 -2.55 23.19 13.49
CA ALA A 131 -3.61 22.36 12.95
C ALA A 131 -3.20 20.90 13.05
N ARG A 132 -3.94 20.13 13.86
CA ARG A 132 -3.74 18.70 13.96
C ARG A 132 -4.23 18.06 12.67
N SER A 133 -3.39 17.23 12.07
CA SER A 133 -3.66 16.48 10.86
C SER A 133 -4.12 15.07 11.22
N GLY A 134 -5.02 14.55 10.40
CA GLY A 134 -5.47 13.16 10.43
C GLY A 134 -5.60 12.59 9.02
N ALA A 135 -5.48 11.27 8.91
CA ALA A 135 -5.58 10.56 7.64
C ALA A 135 -6.26 9.20 7.82
N ILE A 136 -6.98 8.79 6.78
CA ILE A 136 -7.67 7.51 6.67
C ILE A 136 -7.20 6.80 5.41
N TYR A 137 -6.61 5.62 5.60
CA TYR A 137 -6.27 4.70 4.52
C TYR A 137 -7.15 3.46 4.60
N LEU A 138 -7.64 3.00 3.45
CA LEU A 138 -8.52 1.85 3.34
C LEU A 138 -7.93 0.85 2.35
N ALA A 139 -8.00 -0.43 2.66
CA ALA A 139 -7.74 -1.48 1.68
C ALA A 139 -8.95 -1.66 0.75
N PRO A 140 -8.76 -2.14 -0.49
CA PRO A 140 -9.86 -2.50 -1.37
C PRO A 140 -10.64 -3.68 -0.80
N ALA A 141 -11.95 -3.70 -1.05
CA ALA A 141 -12.78 -4.87 -0.79
C ALA A 141 -12.19 -6.11 -1.50
N PRO A 142 -12.26 -7.31 -0.90
CA PRO A 142 -13.02 -7.64 0.32
C PRO A 142 -12.27 -7.42 1.64
N SER A 143 -11.11 -6.74 1.63
CA SER A 143 -10.33 -6.52 2.84
C SER A 143 -11.04 -5.59 3.82
N GLY A 144 -10.97 -5.93 5.11
CA GLY A 144 -11.38 -5.07 6.22
C GLY A 144 -10.26 -4.23 6.81
N SER A 145 -9.09 -4.22 6.18
CA SER A 145 -7.93 -3.49 6.68
C SER A 145 -8.09 -1.99 6.46
N PHE A 146 -7.80 -1.23 7.51
CA PHE A 146 -7.81 0.22 7.47
C PHE A 146 -6.73 0.78 8.40
N GLY A 147 -6.41 2.05 8.21
CA GLY A 147 -5.56 2.80 9.12
C GLY A 147 -6.15 4.19 9.31
N LEU A 148 -6.40 4.52 10.58
CA LEU A 148 -6.90 5.82 11.02
C LEU A 148 -5.83 6.47 11.92
N THR A 149 -5.51 7.73 11.66
CA THR A 149 -4.72 8.61 12.52
C THR A 149 -5.41 9.96 12.68
N TYR A 150 -5.22 10.57 13.84
CA TYR A 150 -5.76 11.88 14.22
C TYR A 150 -4.78 12.55 15.19
N GLY A 151 -4.92 13.86 15.39
CA GLY A 151 -4.13 14.58 16.39
C GLY A 151 -2.65 14.80 16.04
N GLN A 152 -2.21 14.49 14.80
CA GLN A 152 -0.78 14.57 14.46
C GLN A 152 -0.36 16.00 14.17
N PRO A 153 0.77 16.49 14.70
CA PRO A 153 1.24 17.85 14.40
C PRO A 153 1.80 17.99 12.98
N ASP A 154 2.21 16.88 12.36
CA ASP A 154 2.76 16.84 11.02
C ASP A 154 1.89 15.98 10.10
N ARG A 155 1.52 16.56 8.95
CA ARG A 155 0.68 15.91 7.93
C ARG A 155 1.34 14.64 7.40
N LEU A 156 2.62 14.68 7.05
CA LEU A 156 3.32 13.52 6.48
C LEU A 156 3.42 12.36 7.49
N ALA A 157 3.61 12.67 8.77
CA ALA A 157 3.56 11.71 9.87
C ALA A 157 2.18 11.06 9.99
N ALA A 158 1.09 11.86 9.88
CA ALA A 158 -0.28 11.35 9.89
C ALA A 158 -0.52 10.33 8.77
N HIS A 159 -0.13 10.67 7.54
CA HIS A 159 -0.25 9.79 6.38
C HIS A 159 0.58 8.52 6.54
N GLY A 160 1.88 8.66 6.85
CA GLY A 160 2.76 7.49 6.98
C GLY A 160 2.33 6.53 8.09
N GLN A 161 1.79 7.04 9.20
CA GLN A 161 1.28 6.20 10.28
C GLN A 161 -0.05 5.52 9.91
N ALA A 162 -0.99 6.23 9.27
CA ALA A 162 -2.24 5.64 8.80
C ALA A 162 -1.99 4.57 7.73
N GLU A 163 -1.12 4.84 6.75
CA GLU A 163 -0.76 3.91 5.70
C GLU A 163 -0.11 2.64 6.29
N ARG A 164 0.89 2.76 7.17
CA ARG A 164 1.53 1.60 7.82
C ARG A 164 0.54 0.76 8.64
N ARG A 165 -0.42 1.40 9.33
CA ARG A 165 -1.47 0.69 10.08
C ARG A 165 -2.35 -0.13 9.13
N CYS A 166 -2.77 0.46 8.01
CA CYS A 166 -3.55 -0.23 7.00
C CYS A 166 -2.77 -1.40 6.37
N GLN A 167 -1.50 -1.20 6.02
CA GLN A 167 -0.64 -2.21 5.40
C GLN A 167 -0.25 -3.36 6.33
N GLY A 168 -0.37 -3.19 7.65
CA GLY A 168 -0.02 -4.19 8.66
C GLY A 168 -0.76 -5.54 8.50
N GLN A 169 -1.86 -5.55 7.74
CA GLN A 169 -2.67 -6.73 7.45
C GLN A 169 -2.52 -7.25 6.00
N GLY A 170 -1.54 -6.73 5.24
CA GLY A 170 -1.13 -7.30 3.95
C GLY A 170 -1.89 -6.82 2.70
N GLY A 171 -2.77 -5.83 2.83
CA GLY A 171 -3.52 -5.26 1.70
C GLY A 171 -2.83 -4.06 1.04
N ALA A 172 -3.13 -3.83 -0.25
CA ALA A 172 -2.79 -2.59 -0.93
C ALA A 172 -3.69 -1.46 -0.40
N CYS A 173 -3.12 -0.51 0.33
CA CYS A 173 -3.90 0.56 0.96
C CYS A 173 -3.95 1.81 0.08
N ARG A 174 -5.10 2.48 0.05
CA ARG A 174 -5.29 3.77 -0.63
C ARG A 174 -5.79 4.83 0.34
N LEU A 175 -5.37 6.08 0.13
CA LEU A 175 -5.89 7.23 0.85
C LEU A 175 -7.39 7.36 0.54
N ALA A 176 -8.20 7.43 1.60
CA ALA A 176 -9.64 7.63 1.50
C ALA A 176 -10.06 9.03 1.91
N LEU A 177 -9.46 9.55 2.98
CA LEU A 177 -9.74 10.88 3.51
C LEU A 177 -8.51 11.44 4.20
N GLU A 178 -8.27 12.72 3.98
CA GLU A 178 -7.36 13.54 4.76
C GLU A 178 -8.19 14.63 5.43
N PHE A 179 -7.89 14.94 6.69
CA PHE A 179 -8.66 15.92 7.44
C PHE A 179 -7.78 16.71 8.42
N THR A 180 -8.17 17.95 8.68
CA THR A 180 -7.59 18.82 9.73
C THR A 180 -8.53 18.98 10.92
N ASP A 181 -9.67 18.29 10.88
CA ASP A 181 -10.64 18.25 11.97
C ASP A 181 -10.12 17.47 13.17
N ARG A 182 -10.78 17.66 14.31
CA ARG A 182 -10.40 16.99 15.57
C ARG A 182 -10.70 15.50 15.55
N CYS A 183 -11.73 15.07 14.83
CA CYS A 183 -12.25 13.71 14.90
C CYS A 183 -12.35 13.03 13.53
N GLY A 184 -12.10 11.73 13.50
CA GLY A 184 -12.23 10.88 12.31
C GLY A 184 -12.87 9.53 12.64
N ALA A 185 -13.56 8.95 11.68
CA ALA A 185 -14.23 7.66 11.80
C ALA A 185 -14.16 6.84 10.50
N VAL A 186 -14.29 5.52 10.63
CA VAL A 186 -14.31 4.56 9.53
C VAL A 186 -15.55 3.68 9.65
N ALA A 187 -16.32 3.59 8.57
CA ALA A 187 -17.45 2.69 8.44
C ALA A 187 -17.16 1.60 7.40
N GLN A 188 -17.64 0.39 7.66
CA GLN A 188 -17.57 -0.74 6.71
C GLN A 188 -18.98 -1.19 6.32
N ALA A 189 -19.17 -1.40 5.02
CA ALA A 189 -20.35 -2.03 4.45
C ALA A 189 -20.17 -3.56 4.56
N ARG A 190 -20.94 -4.18 5.46
CA ARG A 190 -20.94 -5.63 5.68
C ARG A 190 -22.17 -6.24 5.04
N ARG A 191 -21.96 -7.25 4.21
CA ARG A 191 -23.01 -8.12 3.68
C ARG A 191 -22.93 -9.47 4.38
N SER A 192 -24.01 -9.89 5.02
CA SER A 192 -24.10 -11.20 5.65
C SER A 192 -24.16 -12.29 4.59
N ASN A 193 -23.35 -13.33 4.74
CA ASN A 193 -23.39 -14.51 3.88
C ASN A 193 -24.39 -15.57 4.38
N GLY A 194 -24.87 -15.43 5.63
CA GLY A 194 -25.86 -16.31 6.25
C GLY A 194 -27.14 -15.59 6.67
N LEU A 195 -28.12 -16.37 7.17
CA LEU A 195 -29.40 -15.86 7.67
C LEU A 195 -29.27 -15.04 8.96
N VAL A 196 -28.21 -15.28 9.75
CA VAL A 196 -27.97 -14.64 11.04
C VAL A 196 -26.74 -13.76 10.95
N ARG A 197 -26.87 -12.52 11.42
CA ARG A 197 -25.77 -11.57 11.50
C ARG A 197 -24.93 -11.90 12.73
N THR A 198 -23.68 -12.30 12.50
CA THR A 198 -22.73 -12.60 13.58
C THR A 198 -21.49 -11.70 13.49
N ALA A 199 -20.73 -11.62 14.58
CA ALA A 199 -19.47 -10.88 14.62
C ALA A 199 -18.29 -11.66 14.02
N ASP A 200 -18.48 -12.93 13.65
CA ASP A 200 -17.43 -13.76 13.07
C ASP A 200 -17.11 -13.29 11.64
N PRO A 201 -15.85 -12.91 11.34
CA PRO A 201 -15.42 -12.46 10.01
C PRO A 201 -15.71 -13.44 8.88
N SER A 202 -15.87 -14.74 9.17
CA SER A 202 -16.23 -15.76 8.18
C SER A 202 -17.69 -15.67 7.72
N THR A 203 -18.56 -14.97 8.48
CA THR A 203 -20.01 -14.92 8.23
C THR A 203 -20.45 -13.70 7.43
N TYR A 204 -19.52 -12.79 7.13
CA TYR A 204 -19.81 -11.60 6.33
C TYR A 204 -18.70 -11.31 5.33
N THR A 205 -19.04 -10.55 4.29
CA THR A 205 -18.06 -10.00 3.34
C THR A 205 -18.15 -8.49 3.37
N ILE A 206 -16.98 -7.85 3.38
CA ILE A 206 -16.87 -6.39 3.32
C ILE A 206 -16.92 -5.99 1.86
N THR A 207 -17.97 -5.28 1.47
CA THR A 207 -18.15 -4.83 0.08
C THR A 207 -17.55 -3.45 -0.15
N TYR A 208 -17.46 -2.64 0.91
CA TYR A 208 -16.97 -1.28 0.85
C TYR A 208 -16.53 -0.79 2.24
N ALA A 209 -15.66 0.21 2.26
CA ALA A 209 -15.30 0.97 3.46
C ALA A 209 -15.24 2.46 3.12
N ALA A 210 -15.64 3.30 4.08
CA ALA A 210 -15.68 4.75 3.94
C ALA A 210 -15.07 5.42 5.18
N GLY A 211 -14.45 6.57 4.98
CA GLY A 211 -14.00 7.46 6.04
C GLY A 211 -14.95 8.65 6.23
N GLY A 212 -15.00 9.20 7.43
CA GLY A 212 -15.64 10.46 7.77
C GLY A 212 -14.78 11.25 8.75
N ALA A 213 -14.95 12.56 8.79
CA ALA A 213 -14.30 13.49 9.69
C ALA A 213 -15.27 14.58 10.15
N GLY A 214 -15.00 15.20 11.29
CA GLY A 214 -15.85 16.25 11.79
C GLY A 214 -15.35 16.89 13.08
N PRO A 215 -16.03 17.95 13.54
CA PRO A 215 -15.65 18.67 14.76
C PRO A 215 -15.86 17.84 16.04
N SER A 216 -16.69 16.79 15.99
CA SER A 216 -16.91 15.83 17.07
C SER A 216 -16.87 14.40 16.54
N GLN A 217 -16.80 13.43 17.46
CA GLN A 217 -16.81 12.01 17.12
C GLN A 217 -18.10 11.61 16.42
N GLU A 218 -19.26 12.07 16.93
CA GLU A 218 -20.58 11.78 16.37
C GLU A 218 -20.72 12.36 14.95
N ALA A 219 -20.18 13.56 14.71
CA ALA A 219 -20.17 14.17 13.39
C ALA A 219 -19.35 13.33 12.39
N ALA A 220 -18.16 12.88 12.80
CA ALA A 220 -17.31 12.02 11.98
C ALA A 220 -17.96 10.66 11.69
N GLU A 221 -18.58 10.03 12.69
CA GLU A 221 -19.32 8.77 12.54
C GLU A 221 -20.53 8.92 11.60
N SER A 222 -21.30 10.01 11.76
CA SER A 222 -22.44 10.31 10.89
C SER A 222 -22.01 10.46 9.43
N GLN A 223 -20.89 11.16 9.19
CA GLN A 223 -20.34 11.34 7.84
C GLN A 223 -19.84 10.02 7.27
N ALA A 224 -19.16 9.19 8.07
CA ALA A 224 -18.67 7.88 7.64
C ALA A 224 -19.83 6.94 7.25
N LEU A 225 -20.90 6.89 8.06
CA LEU A 225 -22.09 6.09 7.76
C LEU A 225 -22.82 6.61 6.51
N ALA A 226 -22.97 7.93 6.37
CA ALA A 226 -23.58 8.54 5.19
C ALA A 226 -22.79 8.21 3.92
N ALA A 227 -21.47 8.34 3.95
CA ALA A 227 -20.60 8.00 2.84
C ALA A 227 -20.68 6.51 2.47
N CYS A 228 -20.68 5.62 3.48
CA CYS A 228 -20.84 4.19 3.30
C CYS A 228 -22.18 3.83 2.64
N GLY A 229 -23.29 4.31 3.21
CA GLY A 229 -24.65 3.99 2.73
C GLY A 229 -24.95 4.58 1.34
N SER A 230 -24.32 5.71 0.99
CA SER A 230 -24.46 6.30 -0.36
C SER A 230 -23.86 5.41 -1.46
N ARG A 231 -22.82 4.63 -1.13
CA ARG A 231 -22.07 3.79 -2.05
C ARG A 231 -22.62 2.36 -2.13
N ASP A 232 -23.08 1.82 -1.01
CA ASP A 232 -23.70 0.49 -0.96
C ASP A 232 -24.96 0.49 -0.09
N ARG A 233 -26.11 0.75 -0.71
CA ARG A 233 -27.42 0.77 -0.05
C ARG A 233 -27.91 -0.63 0.38
N SER A 234 -27.28 -1.68 -0.11
CA SER A 234 -27.70 -3.07 0.11
C SER A 234 -26.99 -3.74 1.28
N ALA A 235 -25.88 -3.16 1.74
CA ALA A 235 -25.10 -3.64 2.86
C ALA A 235 -25.47 -2.90 4.16
N SER A 236 -25.18 -3.52 5.30
CA SER A 236 -25.24 -2.80 6.57
C SER A 236 -23.93 -2.07 6.80
N CYS A 237 -23.99 -0.75 6.90
CA CYS A 237 -22.86 0.06 7.33
C CYS A 237 -22.71 0.03 8.85
N GLU A 238 -21.48 -0.15 9.33
CA GLU A 238 -21.14 -0.22 10.76
C GLU A 238 -19.82 0.51 11.02
N ILE A 239 -19.75 1.28 12.11
CA ILE A 239 -18.52 1.95 12.54
C ILE A 239 -17.54 0.91 13.07
N VAL A 240 -16.31 0.91 12.54
CA VAL A 240 -15.24 -0.01 12.97
C VAL A 240 -14.11 0.68 13.72
N ALA A 241 -14.00 2.00 13.57
CA ALA A 241 -13.11 2.82 14.36
C ALA A 241 -13.59 4.28 14.33
N SER A 242 -13.40 4.97 15.45
CA SER A 242 -13.57 6.41 15.57
C SER A 242 -12.63 6.95 16.65
N GLY A 243 -12.34 8.24 16.60
CA GLY A 243 -11.52 8.89 17.63
C GLY A 243 -11.24 10.35 17.33
N CYS A 244 -10.73 11.06 18.34
CA CYS A 244 -10.41 12.48 18.27
C CYS A 244 -9.02 12.78 18.85
N GLY A 245 -8.39 13.88 18.43
CA GLY A 245 -7.12 14.36 19.00
C GLY A 245 -6.69 15.75 18.55
#